data_AF-A0A850JKK8-F1
#
_entry.id   AF-A0A850JKK8-F1
#
_cell.length_a   1.000
_cell.length_b   1.000
_cell.length_c   1.000
_cell.angle_alpha   90.00
_cell.angle_beta   90.00
_cell.angle_gamma   90.00
#
_symmetry.space_group_name_H-M   'P 1'
#
loop_
_entity.id
_entity.type
_entity.pdbx_description
1 polymer ?
#
loop_
_entity_poly.entity_id
_entity_poly.type
_entity_poly.pdbx_seq_one_letter_code
_entity_poly.pdbx_strand_id
1 'polypeptide(L)'
;MSRLRLFRHTVPLMLVAAMVAVAPPARAGTNVHEGSIDGAPYRVEVPSHWNGTLLLWSHGAYSLEFPAPSEIALTNHPATKQWLLDHGYALAASQYRTARGWGVVESGLKDQIGLLDWFTANIGKPRRTISAGASAGGLVAALCVRLRWDTRG
;
A
#
# COMPACT_ATOMS: atom_id res chain seq x y z
N MET A 1 -21.12 -80.85 22.45
CA MET A 1 -20.81 -80.74 21.01
C MET A 1 -21.95 -79.93 20.39
N SER A 2 -21.84 -78.75 19.76
CA SER A 2 -20.72 -77.95 19.29
C SER A 2 -21.20 -76.52 18.98
N ARG A 3 -20.45 -75.53 19.49
CA ARG A 3 -20.00 -74.27 18.89
C ARG A 3 -21.01 -73.17 18.52
N LEU A 4 -21.11 -72.23 19.47
CA LEU A 4 -21.45 -70.81 19.32
C LEU A 4 -20.66 -70.18 18.14
N ARG A 5 -21.34 -69.65 17.12
CA ARG A 5 -20.72 -68.87 16.04
C ARG A 5 -20.61 -67.41 16.48
N LEU A 6 -19.39 -66.99 16.73
CA LEU A 6 -19.01 -65.64 17.16
C LEU A 6 -19.23 -64.64 16.01
N PHE A 7 -20.08 -63.64 16.23
CA PHE A 7 -20.17 -62.44 15.40
C PHE A 7 -18.81 -61.72 15.40
N ARG A 8 -18.16 -61.59 14.22
CA ARG A 8 -17.07 -60.63 14.00
C ARG A 8 -17.50 -59.67 12.91
N HIS A 9 -18.22 -58.61 13.29
CA HIS A 9 -18.39 -57.44 12.45
C HIS A 9 -17.22 -56.50 12.72
N THR A 10 -16.24 -56.51 11.82
CA THR A 10 -15.23 -55.45 11.71
C THR A 10 -15.91 -54.22 11.13
N VAL A 11 -16.11 -53.20 11.96
CA VAL A 11 -16.53 -51.86 11.52
C VAL A 11 -15.32 -51.17 10.90
N PRO A 12 -15.34 -50.76 9.61
CA PRO A 12 -14.29 -49.92 9.09
C PRO A 12 -14.52 -48.49 9.59
N LEU A 13 -13.56 -47.96 10.33
CA LEU A 13 -13.50 -46.56 10.73
C LEU A 13 -13.25 -45.72 9.46
N MET A 14 -14.32 -45.21 8.83
CA MET A 14 -14.20 -44.23 7.75
C MET A 14 -13.77 -42.88 8.34
N LEU A 15 -12.51 -42.52 8.14
CA LEU A 15 -12.02 -41.16 8.32
C LEU A 15 -12.54 -40.29 7.17
N VAL A 16 -13.59 -39.50 7.42
CA VAL A 16 -14.02 -38.44 6.52
C VAL A 16 -13.13 -37.22 6.80
N ALA A 17 -12.10 -37.03 5.98
CA ALA A 17 -11.34 -35.79 5.96
C ALA A 17 -12.20 -34.69 5.32
N ALA A 18 -12.82 -33.83 6.14
CA ALA A 18 -13.52 -32.66 5.66
C ALA A 18 -12.48 -31.65 5.13
N MET A 19 -12.35 -31.59 3.81
CA MET A 19 -11.52 -30.59 3.14
C MET A 19 -12.25 -29.25 3.21
N VAL A 20 -11.90 -28.43 4.21
CA VAL A 20 -12.39 -27.04 4.28
C VAL A 20 -11.71 -26.29 3.15
N ALA A 21 -12.45 -26.02 2.07
CA ALA A 21 -12.01 -25.11 1.04
C ALA A 21 -11.91 -23.70 1.66
N VAL A 22 -10.69 -23.26 1.95
CA VAL A 22 -10.42 -21.86 2.27
C VAL A 22 -10.61 -21.08 0.98
N ALA A 23 -11.74 -20.38 0.84
CA ALA A 23 -11.94 -19.45 -0.25
C ALA A 23 -10.86 -18.35 -0.14
N PRO A 24 -10.19 -17.97 -1.25
CA PRO A 24 -9.32 -16.79 -1.22
C PRO A 24 -10.16 -15.59 -0.79
N PRO A 25 -9.60 -14.64 -0.01
CA PRO A 25 -10.33 -13.45 0.37
C PRO A 25 -10.85 -12.77 -0.90
N ALA A 26 -12.15 -12.45 -0.91
CA ALA A 26 -12.74 -11.64 -1.97
C ALA A 26 -11.90 -10.37 -2.08
N ARG A 27 -11.41 -10.07 -3.29
CA ARG A 27 -10.53 -8.93 -3.54
C ARG A 27 -11.33 -7.67 -3.23
N ALA A 28 -11.11 -7.14 -2.05
CA ALA A 28 -11.82 -5.98 -1.56
C ALA A 28 -11.58 -4.81 -2.53
N GLY A 29 -12.64 -4.07 -2.85
CA GLY A 29 -12.55 -2.96 -3.80
C GLY A 29 -11.49 -1.96 -3.36
N THR A 30 -10.76 -1.39 -4.32
CA THR A 30 -9.81 -0.30 -4.07
C THR A 30 -10.41 1.00 -4.58
N ASN A 31 -10.57 1.97 -3.68
CA ASN A 31 -10.99 3.32 -4.05
C ASN A 31 -9.78 4.09 -4.55
N VAL A 32 -9.91 4.69 -5.73
CA VAL A 32 -8.86 5.51 -6.35
C VAL A 32 -9.27 6.97 -6.28
N HIS A 33 -8.38 7.80 -5.78
CA HIS A 33 -8.55 9.25 -5.71
C HIS A 33 -7.41 9.92 -6.48
N GLU A 34 -7.76 10.77 -7.43
CA GLU A 34 -6.81 11.54 -8.22
C GLU A 34 -7.26 13.00 -8.27
N GLY A 35 -6.30 13.90 -8.38
CA GLY A 35 -6.57 15.32 -8.44
C GLY A 35 -5.30 16.13 -8.42
N SER A 36 -5.40 17.38 -7.96
CA SER A 36 -4.26 18.29 -7.83
C SER A 36 -4.33 19.04 -6.51
N ILE A 37 -3.19 19.19 -5.84
CA ILE A 37 -3.01 19.99 -4.62
C ILE A 37 -2.00 21.09 -4.95
N ASP A 38 -2.42 22.35 -4.88
CA ASP A 38 -1.60 23.52 -5.24
C ASP A 38 -0.93 23.43 -6.62
N GLY A 39 -1.56 22.72 -7.56
CA GLY A 39 -1.04 22.49 -8.91
C GLY A 39 -0.19 21.21 -9.06
N ALA A 40 0.09 20.48 -7.98
CA ALA A 40 0.77 19.18 -8.02
C ALA A 40 -0.24 18.03 -8.19
N PRO A 41 -0.18 17.24 -9.28
CA PRO A 41 -1.00 16.06 -9.42
C PRO A 41 -0.71 15.03 -8.33
N TYR A 42 -1.75 14.41 -7.79
CA TYR A 42 -1.63 13.33 -6.82
C TYR A 42 -2.47 12.12 -7.20
N ARG A 43 -2.08 10.98 -6.65
CA ARG A 43 -2.86 9.74 -6.66
C ARG A 43 -2.85 9.09 -5.29
N VAL A 44 -4.01 8.61 -4.86
CA VAL A 44 -4.19 7.82 -3.65
C VAL A 44 -5.04 6.60 -3.96
N GLU A 45 -4.61 5.43 -3.49
CA GLU A 45 -5.36 4.18 -3.57
C GLU A 45 -5.59 3.63 -2.17
N VAL A 46 -6.86 3.41 -1.82
CA VAL A 46 -7.29 2.94 -0.49
C VAL A 46 -8.07 1.63 -0.64
N PRO A 47 -7.53 0.50 -0.16
CA PRO A 47 -8.29 -0.75 -0.16
C PRO A 47 -9.42 -0.68 0.86
N SER A 48 -10.57 -1.31 0.59
CA SER A 48 -11.71 -1.28 1.52
C SER A 48 -11.41 -1.94 2.87
N HIS A 49 -10.40 -2.83 2.93
CA HIS A 49 -9.87 -3.43 4.17
C HIS A 49 -8.63 -2.70 4.71
N TRP A 50 -8.57 -1.37 4.56
CA TRP A 50 -7.44 -0.56 5.01
C TRP A 50 -7.07 -0.82 6.48
N ASN A 51 -5.83 -1.23 6.71
CA ASN A 51 -5.31 -1.63 8.02
C ASN A 51 -4.81 -0.44 8.87
N GLY A 52 -5.00 0.79 8.40
CA GLY A 52 -4.54 2.03 9.03
C GLY A 52 -3.09 2.43 8.71
N THR A 53 -2.41 1.68 7.83
CA THR A 53 -1.05 2.00 7.36
C THR A 53 -1.10 2.70 6.01
N LEU A 54 -0.38 3.81 5.89
CA LEU A 54 -0.20 4.54 4.65
C LEU A 54 1.26 4.40 4.18
N LEU A 55 1.48 4.01 2.93
CA LEU A 55 2.75 4.21 2.23
C LEU A 55 2.68 5.54 1.45
N LEU A 56 3.53 6.49 1.83
CA LEU A 56 3.75 7.73 1.10
C LEU A 56 4.98 7.57 0.22
N TRP A 57 4.75 7.45 -1.09
CA TRP A 57 5.79 7.17 -2.07
C TRP A 57 6.31 8.44 -2.73
N SER A 58 7.64 8.59 -2.72
CA SER A 58 8.39 9.73 -3.23
C SER A 58 9.17 9.32 -4.48
N HIS A 59 8.79 9.82 -5.66
CA HIS A 59 9.54 9.53 -6.88
C HIS A 59 10.90 10.25 -6.91
N GLY A 60 11.82 9.75 -7.73
CA GLY A 60 13.11 10.40 -8.01
C GLY A 60 12.99 11.52 -9.04
N ALA A 61 14.07 12.23 -9.32
CA ALA A 61 14.06 13.24 -10.37
C ALA A 61 13.85 12.60 -11.76
N TYR A 62 12.87 13.10 -12.52
CA TYR A 62 12.70 12.70 -13.91
C TYR A 62 13.66 13.47 -14.81
N SER A 63 14.05 12.86 -15.92
CA SER A 63 14.92 13.44 -16.95
C SER A 63 14.43 13.06 -18.35
N LEU A 64 15.17 13.44 -19.41
CA LEU A 64 14.87 12.95 -20.76
C LEU A 64 15.16 11.45 -20.90
N GLU A 65 16.18 10.95 -20.20
CA GLU A 65 16.56 9.53 -20.16
C GLU A 65 15.64 8.70 -19.25
N PHE A 66 15.06 9.34 -18.23
CA PHE A 66 14.11 8.75 -17.29
C PHE A 66 12.84 9.61 -17.21
N PRO A 67 11.97 9.55 -18.24
CA PRO A 67 10.76 10.37 -18.27
C PRO A 67 9.79 10.00 -17.16
N ALA A 68 8.91 10.95 -16.81
CA ALA A 68 7.81 10.67 -15.91
C ALA A 68 6.88 9.61 -16.53
N PRO A 69 6.42 8.62 -15.75
CA PRO A 69 5.43 7.66 -16.22
C PRO A 69 4.11 8.35 -16.55
N SER A 70 3.30 7.72 -17.42
CA SER A 70 1.97 8.21 -17.79
C SER A 70 0.98 8.20 -16.61
N GLU A 71 1.19 7.30 -15.65
CA GLU A 71 0.44 7.19 -14.41
C GLU A 71 1.36 7.48 -13.23
N ILE A 72 0.84 8.15 -12.20
CA ILE A 72 1.60 8.43 -10.98
C ILE A 72 1.95 7.11 -10.29
N ALA A 73 3.25 6.80 -10.23
CA ALA A 73 3.72 5.60 -9.56
C ALA A 73 3.51 5.70 -8.04
N LEU A 74 2.89 4.68 -7.46
CA LEU A 74 2.64 4.57 -6.00
C LEU A 74 3.68 3.70 -5.28
N THR A 75 4.56 3.04 -6.04
CA THR A 75 5.66 2.19 -5.58
C THR A 75 6.75 2.15 -6.66
N ASN A 76 7.84 1.42 -6.40
CA ASN A 76 8.88 1.14 -7.39
C ASN A 76 8.47 0.12 -8.48
N HIS A 77 7.46 -0.72 -8.22
CA HIS A 77 7.05 -1.78 -9.14
C HIS A 77 5.56 -2.15 -8.97
N PRO A 78 4.82 -2.42 -10.07
CA PRO A 78 3.40 -2.76 -10.01
C PRO A 78 3.06 -3.96 -9.11
N ALA A 79 3.91 -4.99 -9.11
CA ALA A 79 3.72 -6.15 -8.22
C ALA A 79 3.77 -5.77 -6.73
N THR A 80 4.66 -4.83 -6.35
CA THR A 80 4.75 -4.29 -4.99
C THR A 80 3.49 -3.53 -4.62
N LYS A 81 2.97 -2.70 -5.54
CA LYS A 81 1.71 -1.96 -5.35
C LYS A 81 0.57 -2.94 -5.04
N GLN A 82 0.42 -3.97 -5.88
CA GLN A 82 -0.66 -4.93 -5.71
C GLN A 82 -0.55 -5.70 -4.39
N TRP A 83 0.65 -6.17 -4.04
CA TRP A 83 0.87 -6.88 -2.79
C TRP A 83 0.51 -6.00 -1.58
N LEU A 84 0.91 -4.73 -1.57
CA LEU A 84 0.60 -3.82 -0.47
C LEU A 84 -0.91 -3.56 -0.33
N LEU A 85 -1.61 -3.33 -1.44
CA LEU A 85 -3.07 -3.17 -1.44
C LEU A 85 -3.78 -4.43 -0.93
N ASP A 86 -3.35 -5.61 -1.40
CA ASP A 86 -3.89 -6.90 -0.96
C ASP A 86 -3.70 -7.10 0.56
N HIS A 87 -2.63 -6.55 1.15
CA HIS A 87 -2.35 -6.60 2.59
C HIS A 87 -2.93 -5.40 3.38
N GLY A 88 -3.78 -4.58 2.75
CA GLY A 88 -4.54 -3.51 3.40
C GLY A 88 -3.76 -2.21 3.61
N TYR A 89 -2.66 -1.99 2.88
CA TYR A 89 -1.97 -0.70 2.90
C TYR A 89 -2.66 0.28 1.97
N ALA A 90 -2.91 1.49 2.44
CA ALA A 90 -3.22 2.61 1.55
C ALA A 90 -1.92 3.14 0.94
N LEU A 91 -1.98 3.59 -0.30
CA LEU A 91 -0.83 4.09 -1.06
C LEU A 91 -1.11 5.51 -1.55
N ALA A 92 -0.13 6.41 -1.46
CA ALA A 92 -0.26 7.79 -1.92
C ALA A 92 1.04 8.31 -2.53
N ALA A 93 0.95 9.08 -3.60
CA ALA A 93 2.09 9.79 -4.18
C ALA A 93 1.66 11.11 -4.86
N SER A 94 2.57 12.08 -4.87
CA SER A 94 2.50 13.33 -5.65
C SER A 94 3.55 13.31 -6.75
N GLN A 95 3.26 13.89 -7.91
CA GLN A 95 4.24 14.07 -9.01
C GLN A 95 5.19 15.25 -8.82
N TYR A 96 5.02 15.97 -7.72
CA TYR A 96 5.70 17.23 -7.38
C TYR A 96 5.45 18.34 -8.41
N ARG A 97 5.42 19.59 -7.94
CA ARG A 97 5.39 20.75 -8.83
C ARG A 97 6.68 20.86 -9.63
N THR A 98 7.81 20.59 -8.97
CA THR A 98 9.13 20.50 -9.62
C THR A 98 9.57 19.05 -9.67
N ALA A 99 9.37 18.42 -10.82
CA ALA A 99 9.68 17.00 -11.02
C ALA A 99 11.07 16.75 -11.67
N ARG A 100 11.80 17.82 -12.03
CA ARG A 100 13.11 17.76 -12.70
C ARG A 100 14.13 18.68 -12.04
N GLY A 101 15.42 18.33 -12.13
CA GLY A 101 16.53 19.17 -11.67
C GLY A 101 16.68 19.28 -10.14
N TRP A 102 17.44 20.28 -9.68
CA TRP A 102 17.83 20.43 -8.27
C TRP A 102 16.68 20.76 -7.31
N GLY A 103 15.56 21.32 -7.80
CA GLY A 103 14.41 21.72 -6.98
C GLY A 103 13.48 20.57 -6.54
N VAL A 104 13.76 19.33 -6.97
CA VAL A 104 12.91 18.15 -6.68
C VAL A 104 12.78 17.89 -5.19
N VAL A 105 13.83 18.08 -4.40
CA VAL A 105 13.82 17.75 -2.97
C VAL A 105 12.95 18.73 -2.18
N GLU A 106 13.10 20.02 -2.41
CA GLU A 106 12.32 21.04 -1.71
C GLU A 106 10.85 21.01 -2.13
N SER A 107 10.57 20.94 -3.43
CA SER A 107 9.20 20.81 -3.94
C SER A 107 8.55 19.53 -3.41
N GLY A 108 9.27 18.40 -3.52
CA GLY A 108 8.77 17.11 -3.10
C GLY A 108 8.41 17.08 -1.61
N LEU A 109 9.22 17.71 -0.75
CA LEU A 109 8.92 17.78 0.67
C LEU A 109 7.60 18.52 0.95
N LYS A 110 7.41 19.70 0.33
CA LYS A 110 6.19 20.50 0.47
C LYS A 110 4.97 19.74 -0.06
N ASP A 111 5.10 19.15 -1.24
CA ASP A 111 3.99 18.48 -1.92
C ASP A 111 3.57 17.18 -1.21
N GLN A 112 4.53 16.46 -0.61
CA GLN A 112 4.25 15.25 0.17
C GLN A 112 3.60 15.55 1.52
N ILE A 113 3.96 16.66 2.17
CA ILE A 113 3.28 17.12 3.39
C ILE A 113 1.84 17.52 3.06
N GLY A 114 1.62 18.31 1.99
CA GLY A 114 0.29 18.68 1.53
C GLY A 114 -0.59 17.47 1.19
N LEU A 115 -0.02 16.45 0.54
CA LEU A 115 -0.72 15.19 0.27
C LEU A 115 -1.08 14.42 1.54
N LEU A 116 -0.21 14.41 2.54
CA LEU A 116 -0.48 13.75 3.82
C LEU A 116 -1.59 14.46 4.62
N ASP A 117 -1.63 15.79 4.55
CA ASP A 117 -2.69 16.60 5.15
C ASP A 117 -4.02 16.36 4.43
N TRP A 118 -4.01 16.36 3.09
CA TRP A 118 -5.17 15.99 2.28
C TRP A 118 -5.67 14.59 2.63
N PHE A 119 -4.78 13.60 2.75
CA PHE A 119 -5.15 12.23 3.11
C PHE A 119 -5.83 12.19 4.47
N THR A 120 -5.28 12.92 5.44
CA THR A 120 -5.82 12.98 6.81
C THR A 120 -7.21 13.61 6.83
N ALA A 121 -7.44 14.65 6.03
CA ALA A 121 -8.72 15.36 5.98
C ALA A 121 -9.81 14.61 5.20
N ASN A 122 -9.45 13.87 4.15
CA ASN A 122 -10.43 13.28 3.21
C ASN A 122 -10.63 11.77 3.38
N ILE A 123 -9.61 11.05 3.87
CA ILE A 123 -9.66 9.59 4.07
C ILE A 123 -9.68 9.27 5.56
N GLY A 124 -8.78 9.89 6.33
CA GLY A 124 -8.66 9.71 7.76
C GLY A 124 -7.21 9.64 8.21
N LYS A 125 -6.96 9.84 9.50
CA LYS A 125 -5.61 9.87 10.07
C LYS A 125 -4.97 8.47 10.06
N PRO A 126 -3.83 8.25 9.36
CA PRO A 126 -3.14 6.97 9.41
C PRO A 126 -2.61 6.66 10.82
N ARG A 127 -2.76 5.41 11.26
CA ARG A 127 -2.12 4.90 12.49
C ARG A 127 -0.61 4.83 12.32
N ARG A 128 -0.15 4.47 11.12
CA ARG A 128 1.26 4.42 10.74
C ARG A 128 1.44 4.98 9.34
N THR A 129 2.47 5.81 9.17
CA THR A 129 2.89 6.29 7.85
C THR A 129 4.30 5.76 7.58
N ILE A 130 4.47 5.05 6.48
CA ILE A 130 5.76 4.63 5.95
C ILE A 130 6.09 5.60 4.82
N SER A 131 7.25 6.24 4.91
CA SER A 131 7.74 7.13 3.86
C SER A 131 8.83 6.38 3.10
N ALA A 132 8.67 6.24 1.79
CA ALA A 132 9.64 5.55 0.94
C ALA A 132 9.82 6.29 -0.39
N GLY A 133 10.94 6.07 -1.06
CA GLY A 133 11.17 6.68 -2.36
C GLY A 133 12.39 6.15 -3.08
N ALA A 134 12.54 6.55 -4.34
CA ALA A 134 13.66 6.15 -5.19
C ALA A 134 14.62 7.32 -5.42
N SER A 135 15.93 7.07 -5.34
CA SER A 135 16.97 8.09 -5.60
C SER A 135 16.75 9.37 -4.77
N ALA A 136 16.67 10.56 -5.39
CA ALA A 136 16.32 11.82 -4.72
C ALA A 136 15.01 11.74 -3.90
N GLY A 137 14.06 10.90 -4.33
CA GLY A 137 12.84 10.61 -3.58
C GLY A 137 13.08 9.90 -2.25
N GLY A 138 14.17 9.13 -2.12
CA GLY A 138 14.58 8.56 -0.83
C GLY A 138 14.99 9.62 0.18
N LEU A 139 15.64 10.71 -0.28
CA LEU A 139 15.97 11.86 0.58
C LEU A 139 14.71 12.62 1.00
N VAL A 140 13.79 12.87 0.07
CA VAL A 140 12.46 13.45 0.38
C VAL A 140 11.76 12.61 1.43
N ALA A 141 11.73 11.28 1.24
CA ALA A 141 11.08 10.37 2.16
C ALA A 141 11.66 10.44 3.58
N ALA A 142 12.99 10.49 3.71
CA ALA A 142 13.67 10.62 5.00
C ALA A 142 13.38 11.98 5.68
N LEU A 143 13.37 13.08 4.92
CA LEU A 143 13.09 14.42 5.43
C LEU A 143 11.63 14.57 5.89
N CYS A 144 10.65 13.97 5.19
CA CYS A 144 9.25 13.94 5.63
C CYS A 144 9.10 13.33 7.02
N VAL A 145 9.80 12.23 7.30
CA VAL A 145 9.76 11.57 8.63
C VAL A 145 10.34 12.50 9.69
N ARG A 146 11.47 13.15 9.40
CA ARG A 146 12.13 14.08 10.34
C ARG A 146 11.25 15.28 10.66
N LEU A 147 10.72 16.00 9.67
CA LEU A 147 9.90 17.20 9.95
C LEU A 147 8.63 16.86 10.74
N ARG A 148 8.01 15.71 10.45
CA ARG A 148 6.81 15.31 11.16
C ARG A 148 7.07 14.90 12.61
N TRP A 149 8.29 14.45 12.93
CA TRP A 149 8.71 14.24 14.32
C TRP A 149 8.80 15.57 15.09
N ASP A 150 9.37 16.60 14.45
CA ASP A 150 9.57 17.92 15.07
C ASP A 150 8.24 18.63 15.37
N THR A 151 7.25 18.50 14.48
CA THR A 151 5.89 19.07 14.68
C THR A 151 5.03 18.33 15.73
N ARG A 152 5.52 17.24 16.32
CA ARG A 152 4.82 16.47 17.37
C ARG A 152 5.46 16.61 18.76
N GLY A 153 6.50 17.46 18.89
CA GLY A 153 7.14 17.82 20.16
C GLY A 153 6.40 18.92 20.90
#